data_AF-A0A1V5QWI7-F1
#
_entry.id   AF-A0A1V5QWI7-F1
#
_cell.length_a   1.000
_cell.length_b   1.000
_cell.length_c   1.000
_cell.angle_alpha   90.00
_cell.angle_beta   90.00
_cell.angle_gamma   90.00
#
_symmetry.space_group_name_H-M   'P 1'
#
loop_
_entity.id
_entity.type
_entity.pdbx_description
1 polymer ?
#
loop_
_entity_poly.entity_id
_entity_poly.type
_entity_poly.pdbx_seq_one_letter_code
_entity_poly.pdbx_strand_id
1 'polypeptide(L)' 'MVGVGEATGALDAMLSKVADFYEDEVDNAVAGLTALMEPLIIAVLGGIIGFIVVAMYLPIFKLADVFTKE' A
#
# COMPACT_ATOMS: atom_id res chain seq x y z
N MET A 1 24.86 -9.44 -20.04
CA MET A 1 25.67 -9.99 -18.95
C MET A 1 26.07 -11.45 -19.19
N VAL A 2 25.14 -12.32 -19.59
CA VAL A 2 25.40 -13.75 -19.89
C VAL A 2 26.51 -13.97 -20.93
N GLY A 3 26.47 -13.29 -22.09
CA GLY A 3 27.50 -13.45 -23.14
C GLY A 3 28.90 -12.92 -22.78
N VAL A 4 29.03 -12.10 -21.72
CA VAL A 4 30.34 -11.65 -21.21
C VAL A 4 30.91 -12.66 -20.22
N GLY A 5 30.06 -13.23 -19.34
CA GLY A 5 30.46 -14.27 -18.39
C GLY A 5 30.87 -15.59 -19.08
N GLU A 6 30.26 -15.91 -20.22
CA GLU A 6 30.65 -17.06 -21.03
C GLU A 6 32.01 -16.86 -21.73
N ALA A 7 32.29 -15.65 -22.24
CA ALA A 7 33.56 -15.30 -22.87
C ALA A 7 34.76 -15.21 -21.89
N THR A 8 34.51 -14.95 -20.60
CA THR A 8 35.53 -14.86 -19.55
C THR A 8 35.60 -16.09 -18.65
N GLY A 9 34.77 -17.12 -18.88
CA GLY A 9 34.68 -18.30 -18.01
C GLY A 9 34.11 -18.01 -16.61
N ALA A 10 33.44 -16.87 -16.42
CA ALA A 10 32.91 -16.39 -15.14
C ALA A 10 31.37 -16.44 -15.07
N LEU A 11 30.75 -17.32 -15.87
CA LEU A 11 29.30 -17.43 -16.00
C LEU A 11 28.61 -17.66 -14.64
N ASP A 12 29.19 -18.53 -13.79
CA ASP A 12 28.64 -18.87 -12.48
C ASP A 12 28.59 -17.65 -11.54
N ALA A 13 29.68 -16.87 -11.50
CA ALA A 13 29.74 -15.62 -10.75
C ALA A 13 28.77 -14.55 -11.29
N MET A 14 28.56 -14.51 -12.62
CA MET A 14 27.60 -13.58 -13.23
C MET A 14 26.15 -13.98 -12.95
N LEU A 15 25.83 -15.28 -12.90
CA LEU A 15 24.50 -15.77 -12.55
C LEU A 15 24.17 -15.48 -11.08
N SER A 16 25.11 -15.69 -10.16
CA SER A 16 24.94 -15.31 -8.75
C SER A 16 24.65 -13.82 -8.60
N LYS A 17 25.39 -12.97 -9.33
CA LYS A 17 25.20 -11.52 -9.25
C LYS A 17 23.86 -11.04 -9.83
N VAL A 18 23.32 -11.77 -10.82
CA VAL A 18 21.98 -11.52 -11.36
C VAL A 18 20.92 -11.96 -10.35
N ALA A 19 21.12 -13.09 -9.66
CA ALA A 19 20.22 -13.54 -8.61
C ALA A 19 20.14 -12.51 -7.47
N ASP A 20 21.28 -12.06 -6.94
CA ASP A 20 21.35 -11.05 -5.88
C ASP A 20 20.63 -9.75 -6.31
N PHE A 21 20.83 -9.32 -7.57
CA PHE A 21 20.17 -8.11 -8.09
C PHE A 21 18.65 -8.22 -8.14
N TYR A 22 18.12 -9.37 -8.58
CA TYR A 22 16.67 -9.60 -8.62
C TYR A 22 16.08 -9.78 -7.23
N GLU A 23 16.84 -10.38 -6.30
CA GLU A 23 16.42 -10.50 -4.91
C GLU A 23 16.29 -9.12 -4.27
N ASP A 24 17.29 -8.24 -4.44
CA ASP A 24 17.23 -6.84 -4.01
C ASP A 24 16.07 -6.07 -4.67
N GLU A 25 15.81 -6.28 -5.96
CA GLU A 25 14.72 -5.61 -6.67
C GLU A 25 13.35 -6.04 -6.15
N VAL A 26 13.18 -7.34 -5.86
CA VAL A 26 11.97 -7.90 -5.27
C VAL A 26 11.78 -7.40 -3.84
N ASP A 27 12.82 -7.41 -3.01
CA ASP A 27 12.75 -6.93 -1.63
C ASP A 27 12.36 -5.44 -1.57
N ASN A 28 12.94 -4.62 -2.43
CA ASN A 28 12.59 -3.21 -2.55
C ASN A 28 11.13 -3.01 -2.99
N ALA A 29 10.67 -3.82 -3.96
CA ALA A 29 9.27 -3.76 -4.40
C ALA A 29 8.31 -4.18 -3.28
N VAL A 30 8.60 -5.27 -2.55
CA VAL A 30 7.78 -5.75 -1.43
C VAL A 30 7.76 -4.74 -0.29
N ALA A 31 8.90 -4.12 0.03
CA ALA A 31 8.98 -3.06 1.04
C ALA A 31 8.12 -1.85 0.64
N GLY A 32 8.19 -1.42 -0.62
CA GLY A 32 7.37 -0.33 -1.16
C GLY A 32 5.87 -0.64 -1.11
N LEU A 33 5.47 -1.86 -1.48
CA LEU A 33 4.08 -2.31 -1.39
C LEU A 33 3.58 -2.32 0.06
N THR A 34 4.40 -2.80 0.98
CA THR A 34 4.08 -2.86 2.42
C THR A 34 3.93 -1.45 3.01
N ALA A 35 4.82 -0.51 2.64
CA ALA A 35 4.75 0.87 3.08
C ALA A 35 3.47 1.59 2.60
N LEU A 36 2.91 1.20 1.45
CA LEU A 36 1.64 1.74 0.95
C LEU A 36 0.41 1.09 1.59
N MET A 37 0.53 -0.12 2.12
CA MET A 37 -0.59 -0.77 2.80
C MET A 37 -1.02 -0.05 4.08
N GLU A 38 -0.07 0.47 4.86
CA GLU A 38 -0.35 1.18 6.11
C GLU A 38 -1.26 2.42 5.92
N PRO A 39 -0.94 3.40 5.04
CA PRO A 39 -1.81 4.55 4.83
C PRO A 39 -3.16 4.16 4.23
N LEU A 40 -3.23 3.09 3.44
CA LEU A 40 -4.50 2.60 2.87
C LEU A 40 -5.42 2.05 3.96
N ILE A 41 -4.89 1.28 4.91
CA ILE A 41 -5.65 0.78 6.07
C ILE A 41 -6.18 1.95 6.89
N ILE A 42 -5.34 2.96 7.16
CA ILE A 42 -5.75 4.16 7.92
C ILE A 42 -6.84 4.94 7.17
N ALA A 43 -6.71 5.11 5.86
CA ALA A 43 -7.72 5.80 5.04
C ALA A 43 -9.08 5.06 5.06
N VAL A 44 -9.06 3.73 4.95
CA VAL A 44 -10.29 2.91 5.02
C VAL A 44 -10.92 2.98 6.41
N LEU A 45 -10.15 2.82 7.48
CA LEU A 45 -10.64 2.94 8.86
C LEU A 45 -11.21 4.32 9.14
N GLY A 46 -10.51 5.38 8.72
CA GLY A 46 -10.96 6.76 8.84
C GLY A 46 -12.27 6.99 8.08
N GLY A 47 -12.42 6.43 6.88
CA GLY A 47 -13.66 6.47 6.10
C GLY A 47 -14.82 5.79 6.80
N ILE A 48 -14.60 4.58 7.37
CA ILE A 48 -15.62 3.84 8.11
C ILE A 48 -16.06 4.63 9.35
N ILE A 49 -15.11 5.13 10.13
CA ILE A 49 -15.41 5.91 11.35
C ILE A 49 -16.16 7.19 10.98
N GLY A 50 -15.71 7.92 9.95
CA GLY A 50 -16.38 9.12 9.46
C GLY A 50 -17.81 8.84 9.01
N PHE A 51 -18.04 7.74 8.29
CA PHE A 51 -19.38 7.32 7.88
C PHE A 51 -20.29 7.04 9.09
N ILE A 52 -19.80 6.33 10.11
CA ILE A 52 -20.55 6.05 11.33
C ILE A 52 -20.94 7.33 12.05
N VAL A 53 -19.99 8.27 12.22
CA VAL A 53 -20.24 9.56 12.87
C VAL A 53 -21.35 10.31 12.15
N VAL A 54 -21.26 10.44 10.83
CA VAL A 54 -22.30 11.12 10.03
C VAL A 54 -23.64 10.39 10.19
N ALA A 55 -23.68 9.06 10.10
CA ALA A 55 -24.90 8.28 10.25
C ALA A 55 -25.56 8.45 11.63
N MET A 56 -24.78 8.62 12.69
CA MET A 56 -25.32 8.84 14.04
C MET A 56 -25.77 10.28 14.30
N TYR A 57 -25.05 11.29 13.80
CA TYR A 57 -25.38 12.70 14.07
C TYR A 57 -26.40 13.30 13.09
N LEU A 58 -26.42 12.88 11.82
CA LEU A 58 -27.40 13.33 10.83
C LEU A 58 -28.87 13.20 11.28
N PRO A 59 -29.34 12.07 11.87
CA PRO A 59 -30.72 11.98 12.35
C PRO A 59 -31.02 12.94 13.51
N ILE A 60 -30.04 13.26 14.35
CA ILE A 60 -30.19 14.24 15.44
C ILE A 60 -30.46 15.63 14.84
N PHE A 61 -29.69 16.04 13.83
CA PHE A 61 -29.92 17.31 13.13
C PHE A 61 -31.29 17.34 12.43
N LYS A 62 -31.68 16.25 11.78
CA LYS A 62 -33.00 16.15 11.16
C LYS A 62 -34.15 16.24 12.17
N LEU A 63 -33.99 15.66 13.37
CA LEU A 63 -34.97 15.81 14.44
C LEU A 63 -35.02 17.25 14.96
N ALA A 64 -33.88 17.89 15.16
CA ALA A 64 -33.83 19.29 15.60
C ALA A 64 -34.50 20.26 14.61
N ASP A 65 -34.33 20.04 13.30
CA ASP A 65 -35.02 20.80 12.24
C ASP A 65 -36.55 20.62 12.29
N VAL A 66 -37.05 19.43 12.64
CA VAL A 66 -38.49 19.19 12.77
C VAL A 66 -39.06 19.96 13.98
N PHE A 67 -38.32 20.06 15.08
CA PHE A 67 -38.76 20.77 16.28
C PHE A 67 -38.62 22.31 16.20
N THR A 68 -37.81 22.85 15.29
CA THR A 68 -37.62 24.31 15.12
C THR A 68 -38.50 24.93 14.04
N LYS A 69 -39.30 24.12 13.32
CA LYS A 69 -40.12 24.57 12.18
C LYS A 69 -41.60 24.85 12.51
N GLU A 70 -41.97 24.87 13.78
CA GLU A 70 -43.20 25.53 14.30
C GLU A 70 -42.83 26.84 15.00
#